data_AF-A0A7X3XTE0-F1
#
_entry.id   AF-A0A7X3XTE0-F1
#
_cell.length_a   1.000
_cell.length_b   1.000
_cell.length_c   1.000
_cell.angle_alpha   90.00
_cell.angle_beta   90.00
_cell.angle_gamma   90.00
#
_symmetry.space_group_name_H-M   'P 1'
#
loop_
_entity.id
_entity.type
_entity.pdbx_description
1 polymer ?
#
loop_
_entity_poly.entity_id
_entity_poly.type
_entity_poly.pdbx_seq_one_letter_code
_entity_poly.pdbx_strand_id
1 'polypeptide(L)'
;MTTQTFPSVRANARPPVPRRAAPARGLAANFGTAILVLVAAACAPVPDDDQGPPGAVAVTNATIIDGLGGAPITDGVVIAAGDRIVAVGPAAEVTVPDGATIVDAAGGAVMPGLADMHVHMVGGWDGVSTEMLGYRRYLNALLHAGVTTVFDAGNVLPFIQQIQAEIEAGRLPGPRVYMAGPLVDGPVPIWPPSGLKVARIRVGDRLKSYRAA
;
A
#
# COMPACT_ATOMS: atom_id res chain seq x y z
N MET A 1 -37.91 0.07 23.88
CA MET A 1 -37.45 1.00 22.81
C MET A 1 -36.37 1.87 23.43
N THR A 2 -35.10 1.53 23.22
CA THR A 2 -33.97 2.24 23.82
C THR A 2 -33.12 2.77 22.67
N THR A 3 -33.22 4.07 22.41
CA THR A 3 -32.44 4.76 21.39
C THR A 3 -31.00 4.86 21.87
N GLN A 4 -30.08 4.14 21.24
CA GLN A 4 -28.65 4.29 21.50
C GLN A 4 -28.13 5.44 20.63
N THR A 5 -27.96 6.62 21.22
CA THR A 5 -27.25 7.74 20.59
C THR A 5 -25.75 7.52 20.74
N PHE A 6 -25.06 7.30 19.62
CA PHE A 6 -23.60 7.35 19.60
C PHE A 6 -23.15 8.82 19.67
N PRO A 7 -22.11 9.14 20.46
CA PRO A 7 -21.53 10.48 20.43
C PRO A 7 -20.96 10.75 19.03
N SER A 8 -21.24 11.93 18.50
CA SER A 8 -20.62 12.40 17.26
C SER A 8 -19.10 12.42 17.44
N VAL A 9 -18.40 11.56 16.72
CA VAL A 9 -16.95 11.69 16.55
C VAL A 9 -16.74 12.98 15.76
N ARG A 10 -16.30 14.04 16.45
CA ARG A 10 -15.75 15.21 15.77
C ARG A 10 -14.58 14.70 14.95
N ALA A 11 -14.62 14.94 13.64
CA ALA A 11 -13.44 14.80 12.81
C ALA A 11 -12.31 15.58 13.50
N ASN A 12 -11.22 14.90 13.87
CA ASN A 12 -10.03 15.59 14.33
C ASN A 12 -9.64 16.55 13.21
N ALA A 13 -9.69 17.84 13.53
CA ALA A 13 -9.20 18.88 12.65
C ALA A 13 -7.74 18.53 12.33
N ARG A 14 -7.43 18.36 11.04
CA ARG A 14 -6.04 18.26 10.59
C ARG A 14 -5.31 19.51 11.08
N PRO A 15 -4.11 19.40 11.66
CA PRO A 15 -3.31 20.59 11.95
C PRO A 15 -3.08 21.36 10.64
N PRO A 16 -3.12 22.70 10.65
CA PRO A 16 -2.92 23.48 9.45
C PRO A 16 -1.52 23.24 8.89
N VAL A 17 -1.45 22.88 7.61
CA VAL A 17 -0.20 22.87 6.84
C VAL A 17 0.35 24.30 6.82
N PRO A 18 1.61 24.55 7.23
CA PRO A 18 2.18 25.89 7.13
C PRO A 18 2.22 26.30 5.65
N ARG A 19 1.42 27.32 5.30
CA ARG A 19 1.45 27.94 3.97
C ARG A 19 2.78 28.67 3.84
N ARG A 20 3.63 28.24 2.89
CA ARG A 20 4.77 29.05 2.46
C ARG A 20 4.28 30.44 2.08
N ALA A 21 4.83 31.46 2.73
CA ALA A 21 4.58 32.85 2.38
C ALA A 21 5.04 33.09 0.94
N ALA A 22 4.20 33.74 0.14
CA ALA A 22 4.59 34.26 -1.17
C ALA A 22 5.65 35.36 -0.98
N PRO A 23 6.66 35.46 -1.86
CA PRO A 23 7.60 36.56 -1.79
C PRO A 23 6.90 37.86 -2.17
N ALA A 24 7.03 38.87 -1.31
CA ALA A 24 6.58 40.22 -1.60
C ALA A 24 7.42 40.80 -2.76
N ARG A 25 6.73 41.45 -3.70
CA ARG A 25 7.33 42.29 -4.76
C ARG A 25 7.56 43.70 -4.24
N GLY A 26 8.73 44.26 -4.57
CA GLY A 26 9.16 45.64 -4.30
C GLY A 26 10.49 45.61 -3.56
N LEU A 27 11.52 46.40 -3.86
CA LEU A 27 11.67 47.62 -4.64
C LEU A 27 13.15 47.71 -5.04
N ALA A 28 13.44 48.31 -6.19
CA ALA A 28 14.79 48.53 -6.69
C ALA A 28 15.63 49.43 -5.77
N ALA A 29 16.91 49.08 -5.60
CA ALA A 29 17.99 50.04 -5.32
C ALA A 29 19.35 49.39 -5.65
N ASN A 30 20.00 49.90 -6.70
CA ASN A 30 21.42 49.70 -6.97
C ASN A 30 22.23 50.46 -5.92
N PHE A 31 23.35 49.91 -5.44
CA PHE A 31 24.66 50.57 -5.37
C PHE A 31 25.71 49.53 -4.96
N GLY A 32 26.82 49.51 -5.70
CA GLY A 32 27.77 48.40 -5.74
C GLY A 32 28.77 48.37 -4.59
N THR A 33 29.30 47.17 -4.35
CA THR A 33 30.70 46.98 -3.96
C THR A 33 31.10 45.55 -4.33
N ALA A 34 32.27 45.42 -4.96
CA ALA A 34 32.81 44.18 -5.48
C ALA A 34 33.16 43.19 -4.35
N ILE A 35 32.68 41.95 -4.48
CA ILE A 35 33.28 40.78 -3.82
C ILE A 35 33.57 39.77 -4.91
N LEU A 36 34.85 39.64 -5.25
CA LEU A 36 35.38 38.59 -6.11
C LEU A 36 35.37 37.28 -5.30
N VAL A 37 34.30 36.50 -5.40
CA VAL A 37 34.29 35.11 -4.91
C VAL A 37 34.83 34.23 -6.03
N LEU A 38 36.07 33.75 -5.86
CA LEU A 38 36.60 32.63 -6.63
C LEU A 38 35.77 31.38 -6.30
N VAL A 39 34.76 31.06 -7.10
CA VAL A 39 34.15 29.73 -7.09
C VAL A 39 35.00 28.86 -8.00
N ALA A 40 36.05 28.26 -7.43
CA ALA A 40 36.71 27.13 -8.06
C ALA A 40 35.72 25.96 -8.05
N ALA A 41 35.08 25.74 -9.20
CA ALA A 41 34.32 24.53 -9.47
C ALA A 41 35.28 23.33 -9.45
N ALA A 42 35.38 22.67 -8.31
CA ALA A 42 35.93 21.33 -8.24
C ALA A 42 34.88 20.38 -8.84
N CYS A 43 35.04 20.07 -10.13
CA CYS A 43 34.57 18.81 -10.69
C CYS A 43 35.37 17.69 -10.00
N ALA A 44 34.91 17.25 -8.83
CA ALA A 44 35.28 15.94 -8.33
C ALA A 44 34.39 14.92 -9.07
N PRO A 45 34.95 13.86 -9.69
CA PRO A 45 34.14 12.75 -10.14
C PRO A 45 33.42 12.17 -8.92
N VAL A 46 32.10 12.00 -9.05
CA VAL A 46 31.33 11.18 -8.11
C VAL A 46 31.95 9.79 -8.18
N PRO A 47 32.32 9.15 -7.06
CA PRO A 47 32.78 7.77 -7.10
C PRO A 47 31.68 6.92 -7.74
N ASP A 48 32.02 6.13 -8.77
CA ASP A 48 31.22 4.99 -9.19
C ASP A 48 31.21 4.02 -8.01
N ASP A 49 30.24 4.19 -7.12
CA ASP A 49 29.94 3.21 -6.09
C ASP A 49 29.10 2.12 -6.76
N ASP A 50 29.78 1.17 -7.42
CA ASP A 50 29.21 -0.08 -7.93
C ASP A 50 28.64 -0.97 -6.79
N GLN A 51 28.82 -0.55 -5.53
CA GLN A 51 28.09 -1.08 -4.41
C GLN A 51 26.63 -0.61 -4.54
N GLY A 52 25.77 -1.51 -5.01
CA GLY A 52 24.33 -1.24 -5.05
C GLY A 52 23.79 -0.85 -3.68
N PRO A 53 22.54 -0.33 -3.62
CA PRO A 53 21.94 0.09 -2.36
C PRO A 53 22.11 -1.00 -1.29
N PRO A 54 22.66 -0.67 -0.10
CA PRO A 54 22.95 -1.66 0.93
C PRO A 54 21.74 -2.55 1.21
N GLY A 55 21.92 -3.86 1.14
CA GLY A 55 20.85 -4.85 1.34
C GLY A 55 19.98 -5.13 0.11
N ALA A 56 20.49 -4.89 -1.10
CA ALA A 56 19.84 -5.34 -2.33
C ALA A 56 19.71 -6.88 -2.37
N VAL A 57 18.59 -7.36 -2.93
CA VAL A 57 18.36 -8.78 -3.22
C VAL A 57 18.23 -8.92 -4.73
N ALA A 58 19.00 -9.81 -5.33
CA ALA A 58 18.95 -10.12 -6.75
C ALA A 58 18.43 -11.55 -6.94
N VAL A 59 17.33 -11.72 -7.66
CA VAL A 59 16.83 -13.03 -8.09
C VAL A 59 17.33 -13.27 -9.51
N THR A 60 18.15 -14.29 -9.71
CA THR A 60 18.85 -14.56 -10.99
C THR A 60 18.39 -15.87 -11.63
N ASN A 61 18.73 -16.07 -12.91
CA ASN A 61 18.40 -17.27 -13.69
C ASN A 61 16.88 -17.58 -13.71
N ALA A 62 16.05 -16.56 -13.56
CA ALA A 62 14.62 -16.71 -13.42
C ALA A 62 13.91 -16.81 -14.78
N THR A 63 12.80 -17.55 -14.82
CA THR A 63 11.75 -17.27 -15.82
C THR A 63 10.81 -16.21 -15.23
N ILE A 64 10.83 -14.99 -15.77
CA ILE A 64 10.04 -13.88 -15.20
C ILE A 64 8.70 -13.77 -15.92
N ILE A 65 7.62 -13.85 -15.14
CA ILE A 65 6.25 -13.55 -15.56
C ILE A 65 5.87 -12.22 -14.90
N ASP A 66 5.96 -11.12 -15.64
CA ASP A 66 5.82 -9.75 -15.11
C ASP A 66 4.38 -9.33 -14.76
N GLY A 67 3.39 -10.13 -15.16
CA GLY A 67 1.97 -9.84 -14.96
C GLY A 67 1.36 -8.87 -15.98
N LEU A 68 2.10 -8.46 -17.01
CA LEU A 68 1.61 -7.58 -18.08
C LEU A 68 0.98 -8.36 -19.25
N GLY A 69 0.97 -9.69 -19.18
CA GLY A 69 0.37 -10.58 -20.18
C GLY A 69 1.22 -10.83 -21.42
N GLY A 70 2.47 -10.33 -21.42
CA GLY A 70 3.44 -10.60 -22.48
C GLY A 70 4.10 -11.98 -22.37
N ALA A 71 5.05 -12.23 -23.28
CA ALA A 71 5.89 -13.41 -23.20
C ALA A 71 6.83 -13.33 -21.98
N PRO A 72 7.11 -14.45 -21.28
CA PRO A 72 8.05 -14.44 -20.16
C PRO A 72 9.46 -14.05 -20.59
N ILE A 73 10.19 -13.37 -19.69
CA ILE A 73 11.63 -13.15 -19.87
C ILE A 73 12.35 -14.39 -19.37
N THR A 74 13.01 -15.12 -20.26
CA THR A 74 13.87 -16.25 -19.90
C THR A 74 15.27 -15.76 -19.54
N ASP A 75 15.93 -16.45 -18.62
CA ASP A 75 17.25 -16.03 -18.10
C ASP A 75 17.22 -14.59 -17.57
N GLY A 76 16.22 -14.33 -16.74
CA GLY A 76 15.93 -13.01 -16.21
C GLY A 76 16.57 -12.75 -14.86
N VAL A 77 16.76 -11.45 -14.57
CA VAL A 77 17.21 -10.92 -13.30
C VAL A 77 16.18 -9.92 -12.78
N VAL A 78 15.82 -10.03 -11.50
CA VAL A 78 15.02 -9.05 -10.75
C VAL A 78 15.85 -8.54 -9.58
N ILE A 79 15.97 -7.23 -9.44
CA ILE A 79 16.69 -6.60 -8.34
C ILE A 79 15.72 -5.81 -7.48
N ALA A 80 15.68 -6.15 -6.19
CA ALA A 80 14.94 -5.43 -5.17
C ALA A 80 15.91 -4.70 -4.23
N ALA A 81 15.59 -3.47 -3.87
CA ALA A 81 16.29 -2.69 -2.86
C ALA A 81 15.27 -2.09 -1.89
N GLY A 82 15.34 -2.47 -0.62
CA GLY A 82 14.32 -2.09 0.37
C GLY A 82 12.93 -2.60 -0.03
N ASP A 83 11.97 -1.68 -0.20
CA ASP A 83 10.57 -1.97 -0.54
C ASP A 83 10.26 -1.86 -2.05
N ARG A 84 11.28 -1.69 -2.90
CA ARG A 84 11.11 -1.44 -4.34
C ARG A 84 11.89 -2.41 -5.21
N ILE A 85 11.30 -2.75 -6.35
CA ILE A 85 12.02 -3.32 -7.48
C ILE A 85 12.74 -2.19 -8.21
N VAL A 86 14.04 -2.31 -8.40
CA VAL A 86 14.90 -1.28 -9.02
C VAL A 86 15.36 -1.66 -10.42
N ALA A 87 15.37 -2.95 -10.76
CA ALA A 87 15.65 -3.43 -12.12
C ALA A 87 14.95 -4.76 -12.39
N VAL A 88 14.52 -4.96 -13.62
CA VAL A 88 13.97 -6.22 -14.16
C VAL A 88 14.39 -6.32 -15.62
N GLY A 89 14.88 -7.47 -16.05
CA GLY A 89 15.24 -7.67 -17.46
C GLY A 89 16.01 -8.97 -17.69
N PRO A 90 16.41 -9.22 -18.96
CA PRO A 90 17.34 -10.30 -19.29
C PRO A 90 18.66 -10.14 -18.54
N ALA A 91 19.31 -11.25 -18.17
CA ALA A 91 20.59 -11.23 -17.46
C ALA A 91 21.68 -10.46 -18.21
N ALA A 92 21.63 -10.43 -19.54
CA ALA A 92 22.57 -9.65 -20.36
C ALA A 92 22.40 -8.13 -20.26
N GLU A 93 21.27 -7.64 -19.76
CA GLU A 93 20.92 -6.22 -19.71
C GLU A 93 20.88 -5.65 -18.28
N VAL A 94 20.89 -6.53 -17.27
CA VAL A 94 20.77 -6.15 -15.86
C VAL A 94 22.06 -6.48 -15.12
N THR A 95 22.79 -5.44 -14.72
CA THR A 95 23.97 -5.57 -13.87
C THR A 95 23.54 -5.80 -12.42
N VAL A 96 23.91 -6.94 -11.85
CA VAL A 96 23.72 -7.23 -10.42
C VAL A 96 24.76 -6.45 -9.63
N PRO A 97 24.36 -5.57 -8.68
CA PRO A 97 25.31 -4.80 -7.90
C PRO A 97 26.14 -5.67 -6.97
N ASP A 98 27.36 -5.20 -6.68
CA ASP A 98 28.23 -5.86 -5.71
C ASP A 98 27.57 -5.91 -4.33
N GLY A 99 27.78 -7.03 -3.62
CA GLY A 99 27.26 -7.24 -2.27
C GLY A 99 25.75 -7.54 -2.20
N ALA A 100 25.04 -7.64 -3.33
CA ALA A 100 23.65 -8.07 -3.35
C ALA A 100 23.51 -9.51 -2.81
N THR A 101 22.43 -9.77 -2.06
CA THR A 101 22.05 -11.14 -1.69
C THR A 101 21.47 -11.82 -2.92
N ILE A 102 22.15 -12.86 -3.41
CA ILE A 102 21.73 -13.59 -4.62
C ILE A 102 20.77 -14.73 -4.24
N VAL A 103 19.65 -14.78 -4.93
CA VAL A 103 18.69 -15.89 -4.91
C VAL A 103 18.67 -16.51 -6.31
N ASP A 104 19.21 -17.72 -6.44
CA ASP A 104 19.18 -18.45 -7.69
C ASP A 104 17.80 -19.10 -7.91
N ALA A 105 17.10 -18.70 -8.96
CA ALA A 105 15.77 -19.18 -9.33
C ALA A 105 15.79 -20.13 -10.54
N ALA A 106 16.94 -20.71 -10.87
CA ALA A 106 17.07 -21.68 -11.96
C ALA A 106 16.01 -22.79 -11.89
N GLY A 107 15.33 -23.02 -13.01
CA GLY A 107 14.23 -24.00 -13.11
C GLY A 107 12.91 -23.56 -12.47
N GLY A 108 12.88 -22.40 -11.83
CA GLY A 108 11.69 -21.77 -11.26
C GLY A 108 11.21 -20.57 -12.08
N ALA A 109 10.10 -20.00 -11.61
CA ALA A 109 9.54 -18.76 -12.14
C ALA A 109 9.43 -17.70 -11.05
N VAL A 110 9.62 -16.45 -11.45
CA VAL A 110 9.41 -15.26 -10.61
C VAL A 110 8.20 -14.51 -11.15
N MET A 111 7.32 -14.10 -10.25
CA MET A 111 6.10 -13.37 -10.59
C MET A 111 5.77 -12.32 -9.51
N PRO A 112 4.95 -11.30 -9.83
CA PRO A 112 4.39 -10.42 -8.83
C PRO A 112 3.69 -11.21 -7.72
N GLY A 113 3.76 -10.70 -6.49
CA GLY A 113 2.98 -11.26 -5.39
C GLY A 113 1.49 -11.25 -5.74
N LEU A 114 0.79 -12.33 -5.38
CA LEU A 114 -0.63 -12.47 -5.71
C LEU A 114 -1.46 -11.42 -4.98
N ALA A 115 -2.55 -11.01 -5.63
CA ALA A 115 -3.49 -10.03 -5.12
C ALA A 115 -4.91 -10.62 -5.15
N ASP A 116 -5.50 -10.86 -3.97
CA ASP A 116 -6.88 -11.34 -3.85
C ASP A 116 -7.85 -10.16 -3.69
N MET A 117 -8.63 -9.90 -4.73
CA MET A 117 -9.46 -8.70 -4.82
C MET A 117 -10.87 -8.88 -4.23
N HIS A 118 -11.18 -10.03 -3.62
CA HIS A 118 -12.47 -10.23 -2.99
C HIS A 118 -12.38 -11.17 -1.79
N VAL A 119 -12.00 -10.60 -0.64
CA VAL A 119 -11.98 -11.32 0.64
C VAL A 119 -12.93 -10.71 1.64
N HIS A 120 -13.25 -11.48 2.67
CA HIS A 120 -13.87 -11.00 3.90
C HIS A 120 -12.97 -11.42 5.05
N MET A 121 -12.34 -10.46 5.71
CA MET A 121 -11.46 -10.79 6.82
C MET A 121 -12.26 -11.12 8.08
N VAL A 122 -13.49 -10.60 8.22
CA VAL A 122 -14.36 -10.88 9.38
C VAL A 122 -14.64 -12.37 9.52
N GLY A 123 -14.45 -12.91 10.73
CA GLY A 123 -14.70 -14.33 11.02
C GLY A 123 -13.49 -15.24 10.80
N GLY A 124 -12.33 -14.72 10.44
CA GLY A 124 -11.08 -15.51 10.39
C GLY A 124 -11.14 -16.69 9.41
N TRP A 125 -10.35 -17.73 9.68
CA TRP A 125 -10.19 -18.90 8.79
C TRP A 125 -11.48 -19.69 8.54
N ASP A 126 -12.40 -19.74 9.51
CA ASP A 126 -13.65 -20.53 9.44
C ASP A 126 -14.89 -19.67 9.14
N GLY A 127 -14.72 -18.37 8.90
CA GLY A 127 -15.80 -17.42 8.62
C GLY A 127 -16.67 -17.05 9.82
N VAL A 128 -16.34 -17.52 11.03
CA VAL A 128 -17.12 -17.29 12.25
C VAL A 128 -16.24 -16.82 13.41
N SER A 129 -15.00 -17.29 13.50
CA SER A 129 -14.08 -17.03 14.60
C SER A 129 -13.57 -15.59 14.59
N THR A 130 -13.77 -14.90 15.71
CA THR A 130 -13.28 -13.54 15.92
C THR A 130 -12.07 -13.50 16.87
N GLU A 131 -11.46 -14.65 17.16
CA GLU A 131 -10.30 -14.73 18.03
C GLU A 131 -9.00 -14.36 17.29
N MET A 132 -8.05 -13.75 18.01
CA MET A 132 -6.79 -13.30 17.43
C MET A 132 -5.96 -14.42 16.79
N LEU A 133 -6.07 -15.65 17.30
CA LEU A 133 -5.36 -16.79 16.72
C LEU A 133 -5.92 -17.16 15.33
N GLY A 134 -7.24 -17.11 15.15
CA GLY A 134 -7.90 -17.37 13.87
C GLY A 134 -7.46 -16.36 12.80
N TYR A 135 -7.40 -15.07 13.15
CA TYR A 135 -6.92 -14.03 12.24
C TYR A 135 -5.46 -14.20 11.86
N ARG A 136 -4.57 -14.43 12.83
CA ARG A 136 -3.15 -14.64 12.55
C ARG A 136 -2.91 -15.84 11.64
N ARG A 137 -3.66 -16.93 11.83
CA ARG A 137 -3.61 -18.10 10.95
C ARG A 137 -4.05 -17.75 9.53
N TYR A 138 -5.15 -17.03 9.39
CA TYR A 138 -5.66 -16.62 8.07
C TYR A 138 -4.69 -15.70 7.33
N LEU A 139 -4.17 -14.66 8.00
CA LEU A 139 -3.16 -13.73 7.45
C LEU A 139 -1.88 -14.45 7.02
N ASN A 140 -1.38 -15.36 7.87
CA ASN A 140 -0.21 -16.16 7.54
C ASN A 140 -0.47 -17.11 6.37
N ALA A 141 -1.65 -17.73 6.32
CA ALA A 141 -2.02 -18.62 5.22
C ALA A 141 -2.05 -17.89 3.88
N LEU A 142 -2.56 -16.66 3.84
CA LEU A 142 -2.51 -15.80 2.65
C LEU A 142 -1.07 -15.58 2.19
N LEU A 143 -0.17 -15.17 3.11
CA LEU A 143 1.24 -14.95 2.78
C LEU A 143 1.95 -16.23 2.32
N HIS A 144 1.70 -17.37 2.98
CA HIS A 144 2.27 -18.66 2.58
C HIS A 144 1.75 -19.16 1.23
N ALA A 145 0.53 -18.77 0.84
CA ALA A 145 -0.02 -19.02 -0.48
C ALA A 145 0.48 -18.01 -1.55
N GLY A 146 1.34 -17.05 -1.18
CA GLY A 146 1.87 -16.02 -2.08
C GLY A 146 0.96 -14.81 -2.25
N VAL A 147 -0.15 -14.71 -1.50
CA VAL A 147 -1.04 -13.54 -1.50
C VAL A 147 -0.44 -12.45 -0.62
N THR A 148 0.03 -11.39 -1.26
CA THR A 148 0.72 -10.26 -0.62
C THR A 148 -0.16 -9.02 -0.51
N THR A 149 -1.29 -8.98 -1.21
CA THR A 149 -2.25 -7.88 -1.20
C THR A 149 -3.67 -8.43 -1.21
N VAL A 150 -4.58 -7.81 -0.44
CA VAL A 150 -5.99 -8.16 -0.40
C VAL A 150 -6.89 -6.93 -0.50
N PHE A 151 -8.10 -7.11 -1.05
CA PHE A 151 -9.19 -6.16 -0.95
C PHE A 151 -10.35 -6.78 -0.16
N ASP A 152 -10.61 -6.24 1.04
CA ASP A 152 -11.76 -6.61 1.85
C ASP A 152 -13.01 -5.89 1.32
N ALA A 153 -13.95 -6.66 0.78
CA ALA A 153 -15.14 -6.15 0.11
C ALA A 153 -16.31 -5.84 1.06
N GLY A 154 -16.19 -6.12 2.36
CA GLY A 154 -17.27 -5.92 3.32
C GLY A 154 -16.90 -6.39 4.71
N ASN A 155 -16.84 -5.45 5.66
CA ASN A 155 -16.43 -5.71 7.05
C ASN A 155 -16.99 -4.68 8.04
N VAL A 156 -16.76 -4.93 9.32
CA VAL A 156 -16.93 -3.97 10.41
C VAL A 156 -15.77 -2.97 10.35
N LEU A 157 -16.06 -1.69 10.05
CA LEU A 157 -15.02 -0.71 9.72
C LEU A 157 -13.92 -0.54 10.79
N PRO A 158 -14.22 -0.32 12.09
CA PRO A 158 -13.16 -0.16 13.09
C PRO A 158 -12.24 -1.39 13.18
N PHE A 159 -12.79 -2.58 12.93
CA PHE A 159 -12.06 -3.83 13.02
C PHE A 159 -11.04 -3.98 11.89
N ILE A 160 -11.47 -3.81 10.63
CA ILE A 160 -10.58 -3.92 9.47
C ILE A 160 -9.54 -2.79 9.44
N GLN A 161 -9.89 -1.59 9.93
CA GLN A 161 -8.94 -0.49 10.11
C GLN A 161 -7.85 -0.81 11.14
N GLN A 162 -8.20 -1.48 12.23
CA GLN A 162 -7.22 -1.91 13.22
C GLN A 162 -6.25 -2.93 12.61
N ILE A 163 -6.74 -3.93 11.88
CA ILE A 163 -5.88 -4.91 11.21
C ILE A 163 -4.91 -4.22 10.24
N GLN A 164 -5.42 -3.32 9.39
CA GLN A 164 -4.58 -2.56 8.46
C GLN A 164 -3.49 -1.78 9.22
N ALA A 165 -3.85 -1.07 10.29
CA ALA A 165 -2.89 -0.28 11.06
C ALA A 165 -1.83 -1.14 11.77
N GLU A 166 -2.18 -2.33 12.26
CA GLU A 166 -1.22 -3.27 12.87
C GLU A 166 -0.25 -3.86 11.84
N ILE A 167 -0.72 -4.14 10.62
CA ILE A 167 0.10 -4.62 9.50
C ILE A 167 1.03 -3.51 9.01
N GLU A 168 0.51 -2.30 8.77
CA GLU A 168 1.30 -1.15 8.31
C GLU A 168 2.39 -0.75 9.32
N ALA A 169 2.11 -0.92 10.62
CA ALA A 169 3.10 -0.67 11.67
C ALA A 169 4.08 -1.84 11.89
N GLY A 170 3.97 -2.94 11.13
CA GLY A 170 4.84 -4.11 11.24
C GLY A 170 4.65 -4.95 12.51
N ARG A 171 3.59 -4.71 13.28
CA ARG A 171 3.28 -5.47 14.51
C ARG A 171 2.55 -6.78 14.24
N LEU A 172 1.89 -6.87 13.10
CA LEU A 172 1.17 -8.05 12.64
C LEU A 172 1.63 -8.42 11.23
N PRO A 173 2.26 -9.59 11.02
CA PRO A 173 2.52 -10.07 9.67
C PRO A 173 1.20 -10.34 8.92
N GLY A 174 1.08 -9.78 7.72
CA GLY A 174 -0.08 -9.98 6.86
C GLY A 174 0.08 -9.31 5.49
N PRO A 175 -0.79 -9.63 4.52
CA PRO A 175 -0.81 -8.95 3.23
C PRO A 175 -1.18 -7.47 3.40
N ARG A 176 -0.82 -6.65 2.42
CA ARG A 176 -1.32 -5.27 2.30
C ARG A 176 -2.85 -5.30 2.19
N VAL A 177 -3.53 -4.54 3.04
CA VAL A 177 -5.00 -4.51 3.08
C VAL A 177 -5.53 -3.24 2.43
N TYR A 178 -6.41 -3.41 1.46
CA TYR A 178 -7.38 -2.40 1.03
C TYR A 178 -8.76 -2.81 1.52
N MET A 179 -9.68 -1.87 1.72
CA MET A 179 -10.99 -2.15 2.32
C MET A 179 -12.11 -1.26 1.77
N ALA A 180 -13.30 -1.82 1.64
CA ALA A 180 -14.54 -1.09 1.37
C ALA A 180 -15.20 -0.54 2.65
N GLY A 181 -15.00 -1.22 3.78
CA GLY A 181 -15.74 -0.95 5.02
C GLY A 181 -17.09 -1.68 5.03
N PRO A 182 -18.16 -1.09 5.60
CA PRO A 182 -19.44 -1.79 5.75
C PRO A 182 -20.19 -1.88 4.41
N LEU A 183 -20.96 -2.95 4.25
CA LEU A 183 -21.84 -3.13 3.10
C LEU A 183 -22.98 -2.11 3.17
N VAL A 184 -23.13 -1.28 2.14
CA VAL A 184 -24.26 -0.36 2.04
C VAL A 184 -25.52 -1.15 1.69
N ASP A 185 -26.48 -1.20 2.60
CA ASP A 185 -27.68 -2.03 2.45
C ASP A 185 -28.95 -1.26 2.87
N GLY A 186 -30.11 -1.86 2.60
CA GLY A 186 -31.40 -1.34 3.00
C GLY A 186 -31.61 -1.26 4.52
N PRO A 187 -32.83 -0.90 4.95
CA PRO A 187 -33.14 -0.75 6.38
C PRO A 187 -33.00 -2.07 7.18
N VAL A 188 -33.05 -3.21 6.50
CA VAL A 188 -32.78 -4.55 7.06
C VAL A 188 -31.60 -5.15 6.29
N PRO A 189 -30.37 -4.98 6.79
CA PRO A 189 -29.21 -5.54 6.11
C PRO A 189 -29.21 -7.06 6.14
N ILE A 190 -28.73 -7.69 5.06
CA ILE A 190 -28.52 -9.14 5.01
C ILE A 190 -27.40 -9.58 5.96
N TRP A 191 -26.41 -8.70 6.21
CA TRP A 191 -25.33 -8.90 7.18
C TRP A 191 -25.33 -7.79 8.24
N PRO A 192 -26.17 -7.88 9.29
CA PRO A 192 -26.36 -6.78 10.24
C PRO A 192 -25.07 -6.26 10.92
N PRO A 193 -24.07 -7.09 11.29
CA PRO A 193 -22.85 -6.60 11.92
C PRO A 193 -21.98 -5.75 10.99
N SER A 194 -21.87 -6.14 9.71
CA SER A 194 -21.04 -5.47 8.70
C SER A 194 -21.85 -4.56 7.76
N GLY A 195 -23.14 -4.36 8.02
CA GLY A 195 -24.05 -3.59 7.16
C GLY A 195 -24.24 -2.14 7.63
N LEU A 196 -24.04 -1.19 6.71
CA LEU A 196 -24.48 0.19 6.86
C LEU A 196 -25.95 0.31 6.43
N LYS A 197 -26.82 0.53 7.41
CA LYS A 197 -28.27 0.68 7.20
C LYS A 197 -28.60 1.98 6.49
N VAL A 198 -29.22 1.87 5.32
CA VAL A 198 -29.72 3.02 4.56
C VAL A 198 -31.24 2.94 4.45
N ALA A 199 -31.93 3.80 5.22
CA ALA A 199 -33.38 3.92 5.15
C ALA A 199 -33.85 4.92 4.08
N ARG A 200 -32.98 5.85 3.66
CA ARG A 200 -33.30 6.91 2.69
C ARG A 200 -32.09 7.26 1.83
N ILE A 201 -32.32 7.49 0.55
CA ILE A 201 -31.31 7.93 -0.42
C ILE A 201 -31.81 9.20 -1.09
N ARG A 202 -30.96 10.22 -1.18
CA ARG A 202 -31.24 11.47 -1.91
C ARG A 202 -30.40 11.54 -3.17
N VAL A 203 -31.04 11.78 -4.32
CA VAL A 203 -30.40 11.95 -5.63
C VAL A 203 -30.91 13.25 -6.24
N GLY A 204 -30.10 14.32 -6.17
CA GLY A 204 -30.57 15.69 -6.40
C GLY A 204 -31.65 16.06 -5.39
N ASP A 205 -32.77 16.62 -5.87
CA ASP A 205 -33.91 16.98 -5.02
C ASP A 205 -34.85 15.80 -4.69
N ARG A 206 -34.61 14.63 -5.28
CA ARG A 206 -35.47 13.45 -5.08
C ARG A 206 -35.03 12.64 -3.87
N LEU A 207 -35.96 12.41 -2.94
CA LEU A 207 -35.77 11.55 -1.77
C LEU A 207 -36.52 10.22 -1.96
N LYS A 208 -35.79 9.10 -1.97
CA LYS A 208 -36.37 7.76 -1.95
C LYS A 208 -36.25 7.18 -0.56
N SER A 209 -37.36 6.67 -0.01
CA SER A 209 -37.41 6.04 1.30
C SER A 209 -37.67 4.55 1.16
N TYR A 210 -37.02 3.76 2.01
CA TYR A 210 -37.12 2.31 2.06
C TYR A 210 -37.64 1.91 3.44
N ARG A 211 -38.57 0.96 3.51
CA ARG A 211 -39.12 0.42 4.77
C ARG A 211 -38.74 -1.05 4.88
N ALA A 212 -38.56 -1.53 6.10
CA ALA A 212 -38.60 -2.95 6.37
C ALA A 212 -40.02 -3.46 6.02
N ALA A 213 -40.10 -4.55 5.27
CA ALA A 213 -41.35 -5.27 5.05
C ALA A 213 -41.78 -6.00 6.33
#